data_AF-A0A0D2DX52-F1
#
_entry.id   AF-A0A0D2DX52-F1
#
_cell.length_a   1.000
_cell.length_b   1.000
_cell.length_c   1.000
_cell.angle_alpha   90.00
_cell.angle_beta   90.00
_cell.angle_gamma   90.00
#
_symmetry.space_group_name_H-M   'P 1'
#
loop_
_entity.id
_entity.type
_entity.pdbx_description
1 polymer ?
#
loop_
_entity_poly.entity_id
_entity_poly.type
_entity_poly.pdbx_seq_one_letter_code
_entity_poly.pdbx_strand_id
1 'polypeptide(L)'
;MESHDSKIIIVGAGVFGLSTALWLSRAGYKDITVFDRCPLDTKHYNPSDGCDGASADINKIFRTAYGTEKEYQNLAIEARKLWLSWNQEISESPASDLPLGLAPDDKVLDLCGNFFLAEGPELRQFYKDSLSVMEKLEPECRKLQFVKGDKDDEERLRQIDPKWVETFHAIDGINNNNTNGFLDIQGGVTLADKACIYARFLCEKAGVRFVLGSPQGQLKTLIVANEGNGKQVTGIQTYDGKSHHGDIVIVACGGWTASVIPEAARTVETTAGTLMFIDVPKERKDIWDKFDSKHFPAWSYRRGEGDEYYQGGGFPITKEGRLKFGFRGRKFTNFQDHPTAPNLRVSTPKTKYTHDPIKTVPLYGLQLVKEVIGKAFPELAEFGFTDFRLCWYTDSIDNDFVIDYVPGYSDTLFICSGGSGHGFKFLPILGKHVKNQLERIPDQFTNLWKWRAVEEGKICNGLEQGEYGPREMSKIQMAEPRDFKFPQPNGPALQSQL
;
A
#
# COMPACT_ATOMS: atom_id res chain seq x y z
N MET A 1 26.93 19.68 -2.82
CA MET A 1 26.94 18.98 -1.52
C MET A 1 25.77 19.54 -0.75
N GLU A 2 24.80 18.71 -0.43
CA GLU A 2 23.56 19.16 0.21
C GLU A 2 23.87 19.73 1.59
N SER A 3 23.21 20.82 1.94
CA SER A 3 23.32 21.42 3.28
C SER A 3 21.97 21.36 3.97
N HIS A 4 21.94 21.41 5.29
CA HIS A 4 20.67 21.49 6.04
C HIS A 4 19.89 22.80 5.76
N ASP A 5 20.52 23.77 5.09
CA ASP A 5 19.87 24.99 4.61
C ASP A 5 19.38 24.86 3.15
N SER A 6 19.58 23.71 2.50
CA SER A 6 19.08 23.44 1.15
C SER A 6 17.55 23.42 1.13
N LYS A 7 16.99 24.04 0.09
CA LYS A 7 15.56 24.13 -0.14
C LYS A 7 15.05 22.90 -0.86
N ILE A 8 14.25 22.11 -0.16
CA ILE A 8 13.72 20.84 -0.65
C ILE A 8 12.25 20.98 -1.01
N ILE A 9 11.93 20.59 -2.24
CA ILE A 9 10.55 20.43 -2.71
C ILE A 9 10.24 18.94 -2.79
N ILE A 10 9.14 18.52 -2.17
CA ILE A 10 8.64 17.14 -2.27
C ILE A 10 7.31 17.17 -3.00
N VAL A 11 7.16 16.40 -4.07
CA VAL A 11 5.88 16.27 -4.79
C VAL A 11 5.25 14.93 -4.43
N GLY A 12 4.07 14.98 -3.80
CA GLY A 12 3.31 13.85 -3.27
C GLY A 12 3.39 13.79 -1.74
N ALA A 13 2.25 13.98 -1.07
CA ALA A 13 2.10 13.89 0.39
C ALA A 13 1.51 12.54 0.83
N GLY A 14 1.90 11.46 0.13
CA GLY A 14 1.62 10.07 0.49
C GLY A 14 2.70 9.47 1.38
N VAL A 15 2.78 8.14 1.44
CA VAL A 15 3.70 7.40 2.33
C VAL A 15 5.16 7.83 2.19
N PHE A 16 5.66 7.85 0.96
CA PHE A 16 7.05 8.17 0.70
C PHE A 16 7.33 9.64 1.03
N GLY A 17 6.51 10.57 0.54
CA GLY A 17 6.73 12.00 0.79
C GLY A 17 6.61 12.41 2.25
N LEU A 18 5.59 11.91 2.98
CA LEU A 18 5.43 12.19 4.41
C LEU A 18 6.58 11.64 5.24
N SER A 19 6.98 10.39 4.98
CA SER A 19 8.10 9.79 5.71
C SER A 19 9.39 10.55 5.44
N THR A 20 9.69 10.84 4.18
CA THR A 20 10.87 11.63 3.77
C THR A 20 10.87 13.01 4.44
N ALA A 21 9.76 13.76 4.38
CA ALA A 21 9.68 15.08 4.99
C ALA A 21 9.92 15.05 6.51
N LEU A 22 9.33 14.08 7.21
CA LEU A 22 9.48 13.93 8.65
C LEU A 22 10.92 13.63 9.06
N TRP A 23 11.61 12.77 8.32
CA TRP A 23 12.97 12.38 8.66
C TRP A 23 14.02 13.40 8.23
N LEU A 24 13.80 14.12 7.13
CA LEU A 24 14.66 15.25 6.74
C LEU A 24 14.54 16.40 7.76
N SER A 25 13.32 16.74 8.18
CA SER A 25 13.14 17.77 9.23
C SER A 25 13.80 17.36 10.56
N ARG A 26 13.67 16.08 10.97
CA ARG A 26 14.39 15.53 12.14
C ARG A 26 15.91 15.54 12.00
N ALA A 27 16.43 15.41 10.78
CA ALA A 27 17.86 15.50 10.48
C ALA A 27 18.38 16.95 10.50
N GLY A 28 17.49 17.95 10.53
CA GLY A 28 17.84 19.36 10.64
C GLY A 28 17.62 20.18 9.37
N TYR A 29 17.08 19.60 8.30
CA TYR A 29 16.68 20.37 7.12
C TYR A 29 15.52 21.31 7.44
N LYS A 30 15.70 22.61 7.15
CA LYS A 30 14.79 23.67 7.62
C LYS A 30 13.79 24.14 6.57
N ASP A 31 14.10 23.99 5.28
CA ASP A 31 13.32 24.53 4.18
C ASP A 31 12.72 23.41 3.32
N ILE A 32 11.69 22.73 3.88
CA ILE A 32 10.97 21.64 3.20
C ILE A 32 9.56 22.09 2.87
N THR A 33 9.16 21.98 1.60
CA THR A 33 7.78 22.20 1.16
C THR A 33 7.24 21.01 0.39
N VAL A 34 6.12 20.45 0.84
CA VAL A 34 5.43 19.31 0.22
C VAL A 34 4.23 19.80 -0.58
N PHE A 35 4.11 19.35 -1.83
CA PHE A 35 3.01 19.67 -2.74
C PHE A 35 2.17 18.43 -3.01
N ASP A 36 0.85 18.54 -2.93
CA ASP A 36 -0.07 17.48 -3.35
C ASP A 36 -1.34 18.05 -3.98
N ARG A 37 -1.86 17.36 -4.99
CA ARG A 37 -3.10 17.74 -5.66
C ARG A 37 -4.34 17.54 -4.80
N CYS A 38 -4.29 16.63 -3.83
CA CYS A 38 -5.41 16.34 -2.94
C CYS A 38 -5.41 17.32 -1.75
N PRO A 39 -6.57 17.86 -1.33
CA PRO A 39 -6.67 18.69 -0.13
C PRO A 39 -6.70 17.81 1.14
N LEU A 40 -5.57 17.14 1.41
CA LEU A 40 -5.45 16.06 2.42
C LEU A 40 -5.65 16.52 3.86
N ASP A 41 -5.46 17.81 4.11
CA ASP A 41 -5.68 18.49 5.38
C ASP A 41 -7.17 18.60 5.74
N THR A 42 -8.00 18.94 4.77
CA THR A 42 -9.47 19.10 4.94
C THR A 42 -10.24 17.82 4.64
N LYS A 43 -9.66 16.91 3.86
CA LYS A 43 -10.27 15.63 3.47
C LYS A 43 -9.76 14.44 4.27
N HIS A 44 -8.81 14.66 5.17
CA HIS A 44 -8.33 13.68 6.15
C HIS A 44 -7.94 12.34 5.51
N TYR A 45 -7.28 12.38 4.35
CA TYR A 45 -6.89 11.17 3.58
C TYR A 45 -8.05 10.20 3.28
N ASN A 46 -9.31 10.67 3.30
CA ASN A 46 -10.47 9.82 3.15
C ASN A 46 -10.69 9.41 1.68
N PRO A 47 -10.64 8.11 1.34
CA PRO A 47 -10.84 7.65 -0.03
C PRO A 47 -12.24 7.87 -0.59
N SER A 48 -13.23 8.03 0.28
CA SER A 48 -14.61 8.36 -0.09
C SER A 48 -14.81 9.86 -0.33
N ASP A 49 -13.83 10.71 0.00
CA ASP A 49 -13.91 12.17 -0.14
C ASP A 49 -12.71 12.75 -0.90
N GLY A 50 -12.55 12.34 -2.16
CA GLY A 50 -11.60 12.92 -3.12
C GLY A 50 -10.13 12.47 -3.00
N CYS A 51 -9.73 11.76 -1.94
CA CYS A 51 -8.34 11.35 -1.76
C CYS A 51 -8.06 10.01 -2.43
N ASP A 52 -7.29 9.97 -3.52
CA ASP A 52 -7.23 8.79 -4.39
C ASP A 52 -5.84 8.18 -4.60
N GLY A 53 -4.83 8.68 -3.87
CA GLY A 53 -3.54 8.02 -3.75
C GLY A 53 -3.64 6.65 -3.04
N ALA A 54 -2.65 5.79 -3.27
CA ALA A 54 -2.55 4.48 -2.60
C ALA A 54 -2.55 4.56 -1.06
N SER A 55 -2.06 5.68 -0.52
CA SER A 55 -1.97 5.99 0.90
C SER A 55 -3.31 6.37 1.52
N ALA A 56 -4.25 6.90 0.72
CA ALA A 56 -5.61 7.19 1.16
C ALA A 56 -6.42 5.89 1.08
N ASP A 57 -6.57 5.19 2.20
CA ASP A 57 -7.30 3.92 2.32
C ASP A 57 -7.83 3.80 3.76
N ILE A 58 -8.85 2.97 3.98
CA ILE A 58 -9.40 2.73 5.33
C ILE A 58 -8.49 1.82 6.17
N ASN A 59 -7.72 0.94 5.52
CA ASN A 59 -6.81 0.04 6.20
C ASN A 59 -5.72 -0.55 5.26
N LYS A 60 -4.59 -1.00 5.79
CA LYS A 60 -3.57 -1.78 5.06
C LYS A 60 -2.97 -2.85 5.97
N ILE A 61 -2.44 -3.92 5.37
CA ILE A 61 -1.82 -5.01 6.12
C ILE A 61 -0.49 -4.55 6.72
N PHE A 62 -0.34 -4.75 8.02
CA PHE A 62 0.94 -4.73 8.71
C PHE A 62 1.45 -6.16 8.90
N ARG A 63 2.66 -6.44 8.42
CA ARG A 63 3.33 -7.75 8.59
C ARG A 63 4.84 -7.62 8.66
N THR A 64 5.47 -8.57 9.33
CA THR A 64 6.93 -8.69 9.47
C THR A 64 7.53 -9.87 8.70
N ALA A 65 6.74 -10.89 8.37
CA ALA A 65 7.21 -12.05 7.59
C ALA A 65 7.48 -11.70 6.11
N TYR A 66 8.69 -11.94 5.59
CA TYR A 66 9.13 -11.54 4.24
C TYR A 66 9.82 -12.65 3.41
N GLY A 67 9.69 -13.92 3.81
CA GLY A 67 10.41 -15.02 3.16
C GLY A 67 11.90 -14.91 3.45
N THR A 68 12.73 -14.88 2.40
CA THR A 68 14.19 -14.75 2.49
C THR A 68 14.69 -13.31 2.61
N GLU A 69 13.82 -12.32 2.39
CA GLU A 69 14.19 -10.90 2.34
C GLU A 69 14.39 -10.29 3.74
N LYS A 70 15.55 -10.57 4.35
CA LYS A 70 15.88 -10.19 5.73
C LYS A 70 15.87 -8.67 5.95
N GLU A 71 16.27 -7.88 4.96
CA GLU A 71 16.34 -6.42 5.04
C GLU A 71 14.95 -5.82 5.27
N TYR A 72 13.92 -6.30 4.55
CA TYR A 72 12.54 -5.86 4.76
C TYR A 72 11.90 -6.44 6.02
N GLN A 73 12.27 -7.66 6.42
CA GLN A 73 11.83 -8.22 7.70
C GLN A 73 12.29 -7.31 8.85
N ASN A 74 13.58 -7.03 8.91
CA ASN A 74 14.17 -6.20 9.95
C ASN A 74 13.59 -4.78 9.93
N LEU A 75 13.42 -4.20 8.74
CA LEU A 75 12.76 -2.89 8.59
C LEU A 75 11.33 -2.89 9.12
N ALA A 76 10.57 -3.96 8.91
CA ALA A 76 9.19 -4.05 9.38
C ALA A 76 9.13 -4.22 10.90
N ILE A 77 10.07 -4.98 11.49
CA ILE A 77 10.20 -5.12 12.94
C ILE A 77 10.57 -3.78 13.58
N GLU A 78 11.50 -3.01 12.98
CA GLU A 78 11.83 -1.66 13.46
C GLU A 78 10.65 -0.70 13.29
N ALA A 79 9.97 -0.73 12.13
CA ALA A 79 8.78 0.07 11.88
C ALA A 79 7.67 -0.20 12.92
N ARG A 80 7.50 -1.47 13.33
CA ARG A 80 6.51 -1.86 14.35
C ARG A 80 6.69 -1.07 15.64
N LYS A 81 7.94 -0.88 16.09
CA LYS A 81 8.24 -0.13 17.33
C LYS A 81 7.74 1.31 17.22
N LEU A 82 7.97 1.96 16.08
CA LEU A 82 7.51 3.32 15.82
C LEU A 82 5.99 3.42 15.69
N TRP A 83 5.34 2.45 15.04
CA TRP A 83 3.87 2.39 15.00
C TRP A 83 3.25 2.32 16.40
N LEU A 84 3.83 1.50 17.28
CA LEU A 84 3.36 1.38 18.66
C LEU A 84 3.65 2.64 19.48
N SER A 85 4.78 3.31 19.25
CA SER A 85 5.06 4.65 19.81
C SER A 85 4.01 5.66 19.38
N TRP A 86 3.64 5.69 18.09
CA TRP A 86 2.60 6.59 17.59
C TRP A 86 1.23 6.31 18.21
N ASN A 87 0.84 5.05 18.37
CA ASN A 87 -0.38 4.71 19.11
C ASN A 87 -0.34 5.25 20.56
N GLN A 88 0.79 5.06 21.26
CA GLN A 88 0.95 5.52 22.63
C GLN A 88 0.84 7.06 22.72
N GLU A 89 1.62 7.77 21.89
CA GLU A 89 1.61 9.23 21.81
C GLU A 89 0.20 9.78 21.52
N ILE A 90 -0.55 9.16 20.61
CA ILE A 90 -1.94 9.56 20.32
C ILE A 90 -2.83 9.36 21.54
N SER A 91 -2.74 8.21 22.20
CA SER A 91 -3.59 7.88 23.34
C SER A 91 -3.32 8.72 24.59
N GLU A 92 -2.08 9.18 24.76
CA GLU A 92 -1.66 10.03 25.87
C GLU A 92 -1.89 11.53 25.59
N SER A 93 -2.16 11.90 24.33
CA SER A 93 -2.40 13.28 23.92
C SER A 93 -3.83 13.73 24.25
N PRO A 94 -4.03 14.93 24.82
CA PRO A 94 -5.36 15.54 24.88
C PRO A 94 -5.97 15.69 23.49
N ALA A 95 -7.30 15.56 23.38
CA ALA A 95 -7.99 15.71 22.09
C ALA A 95 -7.75 17.09 21.44
N SER A 96 -7.50 18.14 22.23
CA SER A 96 -7.15 19.48 21.74
C SER A 96 -5.78 19.56 21.05
N ASP A 97 -4.89 18.62 21.34
CA ASP A 97 -3.51 18.62 20.88
C ASP A 97 -3.32 17.71 19.66
N LEU A 98 -4.36 16.96 19.29
CA LEU A 98 -4.40 16.12 18.11
C LEU A 98 -4.98 16.87 16.90
N PRO A 99 -4.54 16.56 15.67
CA PRO A 99 -5.11 17.15 14.47
C PRO A 99 -6.55 16.68 14.25
N LEU A 100 -7.35 17.48 13.55
CA LEU A 100 -8.68 17.07 13.11
C LEU A 100 -8.62 15.73 12.34
N GLY A 101 -9.57 14.86 12.65
CA GLY A 101 -9.62 13.50 12.10
C GLY A 101 -8.85 12.47 12.93
N LEU A 102 -8.28 12.82 14.08
CA LEU A 102 -7.77 11.89 15.09
C LEU A 102 -8.39 12.17 16.46
N ALA A 103 -8.69 11.11 17.18
CA ALA A 103 -9.10 11.15 18.58
C ALA A 103 -8.16 10.27 19.43
N PRO A 104 -8.06 10.49 20.76
CA PRO A 104 -7.16 9.71 21.61
C PRO A 104 -7.42 8.20 21.63
N ASP A 105 -8.63 7.76 21.27
CA ASP A 105 -9.01 6.35 21.16
C ASP A 105 -8.76 5.74 19.76
N ASP A 106 -8.42 6.56 18.76
CA ASP A 106 -8.00 6.08 17.44
C ASP A 106 -6.61 5.41 17.56
N LYS A 107 -6.44 4.29 16.84
CA LYS A 107 -5.13 3.66 16.61
C LYS A 107 -4.63 4.00 15.21
N VAL A 108 -3.33 3.98 15.01
CA VAL A 108 -2.71 3.97 13.67
C VAL A 108 -2.26 2.56 13.26
N LEU A 109 -2.01 1.68 14.23
CA LEU A 109 -1.78 0.24 14.04
C LEU A 109 -2.63 -0.57 15.02
N ASP A 110 -3.50 -1.44 14.52
CA ASP A 110 -4.24 -2.41 15.32
C ASP A 110 -3.64 -3.81 15.14
N LEU A 111 -3.22 -4.42 16.25
CA LEU A 111 -2.59 -5.73 16.28
C LEU A 111 -3.64 -6.83 16.41
N CYS A 112 -4.52 -6.94 15.41
CA CYS A 112 -5.54 -8.00 15.31
C CYS A 112 -4.97 -9.34 14.82
N GLY A 113 -3.65 -9.43 14.60
CA GLY A 113 -3.01 -10.56 13.95
C GLY A 113 -3.14 -10.53 12.43
N ASN A 114 -2.18 -11.18 11.76
CA ASN A 114 -2.18 -11.35 10.31
C ASN A 114 -1.97 -12.82 9.95
N PHE A 115 -2.98 -13.43 9.34
CA PHE A 115 -2.98 -14.85 8.97
C PHE A 115 -2.59 -15.03 7.50
N PHE A 116 -1.51 -15.76 7.27
CA PHE A 116 -1.11 -16.18 5.93
C PHE A 116 -1.64 -17.57 5.65
N LEU A 117 -2.46 -17.71 4.61
CA LEU A 117 -3.02 -18.98 4.18
C LEU A 117 -2.65 -19.30 2.73
N ALA A 118 -2.52 -20.59 2.47
CA ALA A 118 -2.54 -21.15 1.13
C ALA A 118 -3.33 -22.45 1.06
N GLU A 119 -3.73 -22.82 -0.15
CA GLU A 119 -4.42 -24.07 -0.43
C GLU A 119 -3.56 -25.29 -0.13
N GLY A 120 -4.20 -26.33 0.39
CA GLY A 120 -3.60 -27.65 0.60
C GLY A 120 -2.96 -27.83 1.96
N PRO A 121 -2.52 -29.06 2.28
CA PRO A 121 -2.02 -29.42 3.62
C PRO A 121 -0.57 -29.00 3.86
N GLU A 122 0.21 -28.76 2.81
CA GLU A 122 1.65 -28.53 2.94
C GLU A 122 1.99 -27.05 3.02
N LEU A 123 2.75 -26.69 4.06
CA LEU A 123 3.22 -25.32 4.23
C LEU A 123 4.05 -24.86 3.03
N ARG A 124 3.63 -23.77 2.37
CA ARG A 124 4.36 -23.18 1.23
C ARG A 124 5.80 -22.80 1.60
N GLN A 125 6.69 -22.90 0.63
CA GLN A 125 8.11 -22.58 0.82
C GLN A 125 8.33 -21.16 1.37
N PHE A 126 7.65 -20.15 0.81
CA PHE A 126 7.73 -18.77 1.31
C PHE A 126 7.39 -18.65 2.81
N TYR A 127 6.43 -19.44 3.31
CA TYR A 127 6.07 -19.46 4.73
C TYR A 127 7.12 -20.17 5.57
N LYS A 128 7.63 -21.31 5.11
CA LYS A 128 8.76 -22.01 5.74
C LYS A 128 9.99 -21.09 5.87
N ASP A 129 10.32 -20.38 4.80
CA ASP A 129 11.43 -19.44 4.77
C ASP A 129 11.20 -18.28 5.74
N SER A 130 9.98 -17.71 5.75
CA SER A 130 9.63 -16.63 6.69
C SER A 130 9.81 -17.04 8.15
N LEU A 131 9.33 -18.23 8.53
CA LEU A 131 9.47 -18.75 9.88
C LEU A 131 10.94 -19.06 10.22
N SER A 132 11.68 -19.64 9.27
CA SER A 132 13.10 -20.00 9.44
C SER A 132 14.01 -18.77 9.59
N VAL A 133 13.77 -17.73 8.78
CA VAL A 133 14.51 -16.47 8.87
C VAL A 133 14.17 -15.73 10.16
N MET A 134 12.90 -15.73 10.57
CA MET A 134 12.48 -15.16 11.87
C MET A 134 13.15 -15.91 13.03
N GLU A 135 13.16 -17.24 13.03
CA GLU A 135 13.84 -18.06 14.07
C GLU A 135 15.33 -17.70 14.19
N LYS A 136 16.02 -17.55 13.04
CA LYS A 136 17.46 -17.30 13.01
C LYS A 136 17.85 -15.89 13.44
N LEU A 137 17.06 -14.88 13.05
CA LEU A 137 17.43 -13.47 13.22
C LEU A 137 16.73 -12.81 14.40
N GLU A 138 15.49 -13.21 14.70
CA GLU A 138 14.59 -12.55 15.64
C GLU A 138 13.75 -13.59 16.41
N PRO A 139 14.39 -14.47 17.22
CA PRO A 139 13.72 -15.61 17.86
C PRO A 139 12.56 -15.20 18.79
N GLU A 140 12.63 -14.03 19.43
CA GLU A 140 11.51 -13.51 20.22
C GLU A 140 10.29 -13.15 19.35
N CYS A 141 10.53 -12.65 18.13
CA CYS A 141 9.45 -12.42 17.17
C CYS A 141 8.87 -13.76 16.68
N ARG A 142 9.71 -14.79 16.50
CA ARG A 142 9.26 -16.13 16.07
C ARG A 142 8.34 -16.81 17.09
N LYS A 143 8.50 -16.54 18.39
CA LYS A 143 7.57 -16.95 19.47
C LYS A 143 6.19 -16.30 19.39
N LEU A 144 5.94 -15.42 18.43
CA LEU A 144 4.63 -14.79 18.19
C LEU A 144 4.05 -15.19 16.83
N GLN A 145 4.59 -16.26 16.22
CA GLN A 145 4.09 -16.89 15.00
C GLN A 145 3.66 -18.32 15.28
N PHE A 146 2.54 -18.74 14.68
CA PHE A 146 1.84 -19.99 15.04
C PHE A 146 1.37 -20.71 13.79
N VAL A 147 1.89 -21.90 13.54
CA VAL A 147 1.64 -22.72 12.36
C VAL A 147 0.27 -23.37 12.45
N LYS A 148 -0.52 -23.24 11.39
CA LYS A 148 -1.86 -23.82 11.30
C LYS A 148 -1.80 -25.34 11.41
N GLY A 149 -2.58 -25.92 12.33
CA GLY A 149 -2.67 -27.37 12.55
C GLY A 149 -1.59 -27.96 13.44
N ASP A 150 -0.65 -27.15 13.93
CA ASP A 150 0.34 -27.56 14.93
C ASP A 150 -0.25 -27.43 16.34
N LYS A 151 -0.26 -28.55 17.09
CA LYS A 151 -0.88 -28.62 18.42
C LYS A 151 -0.11 -27.84 19.47
N ASP A 152 1.22 -27.80 19.36
CA ASP A 152 2.07 -27.09 20.32
C ASP A 152 1.93 -25.59 20.12
N ASP A 153 1.80 -25.14 18.87
CA ASP A 153 1.53 -23.73 18.56
C ASP A 153 0.13 -23.29 19.00
N GLU A 154 -0.90 -24.11 18.84
CA GLU A 154 -2.25 -23.80 19.35
C GLU A 154 -2.28 -23.72 20.89
N GLU A 155 -1.60 -24.64 21.59
CA GLU A 155 -1.46 -24.59 23.04
C GLU A 155 -0.67 -23.36 23.49
N ARG A 156 0.39 -23.00 22.76
CA ARG A 156 1.15 -21.77 23.01
C ARG A 156 0.31 -20.50 22.78
N LEU A 157 -0.58 -20.48 21.78
CA LEU A 157 -1.56 -19.40 21.61
C LEU A 157 -2.50 -19.30 22.82
N ARG A 158 -3.03 -20.44 23.26
CA ARG A 158 -3.95 -20.53 24.41
C ARG A 158 -3.35 -19.98 25.69
N GLN A 159 -2.04 -20.21 25.91
CA GLN A 159 -1.30 -19.71 27.06
C GLN A 159 -1.05 -18.19 27.01
N ILE A 160 -0.99 -17.59 25.82
CA ILE A 160 -0.87 -16.13 25.67
C ILE A 160 -2.20 -15.46 25.98
N ASP A 161 -3.26 -15.88 25.29
CA ASP A 161 -4.64 -15.43 25.53
C ASP A 161 -5.59 -16.39 24.80
N PRO A 162 -6.55 -17.04 25.50
CA PRO A 162 -7.51 -17.95 24.87
C PRO A 162 -8.27 -17.35 23.68
N LYS A 163 -8.47 -16.02 23.63
CA LYS A 163 -9.12 -15.36 22.49
C LYS A 163 -8.37 -15.58 21.17
N TRP A 164 -7.05 -15.74 21.22
CA TRP A 164 -6.28 -15.96 19.99
C TRP A 164 -6.57 -17.31 19.36
N VAL A 165 -7.01 -18.30 20.15
CA VAL A 165 -7.48 -19.58 19.60
C VAL A 165 -8.76 -19.37 18.79
N GLU A 166 -9.68 -18.53 19.27
CA GLU A 166 -10.88 -18.15 18.50
C GLU A 166 -10.47 -17.46 17.19
N THR A 167 -9.55 -16.50 17.24
CA THR A 167 -9.00 -15.82 16.05
C THR A 167 -8.30 -16.77 15.08
N PHE A 168 -7.61 -17.79 15.61
CA PHE A 168 -6.94 -18.81 14.81
C PHE A 168 -7.91 -19.68 14.00
N HIS A 169 -9.12 -19.88 14.52
CA HIS A 169 -10.17 -20.64 13.83
C HIS A 169 -11.19 -19.76 13.08
N ALA A 170 -11.10 -18.42 13.21
CA ALA A 170 -12.05 -17.47 12.61
C ALA A 170 -12.13 -17.54 11.07
N ILE A 171 -11.12 -18.10 10.42
CA ILE A 171 -11.01 -18.19 8.96
C ILE A 171 -10.97 -19.64 8.43
N ASP A 172 -11.30 -20.63 9.26
CA ASP A 172 -11.31 -22.05 8.86
C ASP A 172 -12.35 -22.36 7.76
N GLY A 173 -13.33 -21.48 7.54
CA GLY A 173 -14.26 -21.57 6.42
C GLY A 173 -13.58 -21.47 5.04
N ILE A 174 -12.38 -20.87 4.96
CA ILE A 174 -11.63 -20.77 3.71
C ILE A 174 -11.21 -22.18 3.24
N ASN A 175 -11.62 -22.53 2.03
CA ASN A 175 -11.32 -23.81 1.39
C ASN A 175 -11.70 -25.04 2.23
N ASN A 176 -12.80 -24.98 3.00
CA ASN A 176 -13.24 -26.06 3.89
C ASN A 176 -12.12 -26.53 4.83
N ASN A 177 -11.33 -25.58 5.34
CA ASN A 177 -10.18 -25.82 6.20
C ASN A 177 -9.03 -26.62 5.56
N ASN A 178 -9.08 -26.92 4.25
CA ASN A 178 -7.95 -27.50 3.50
C ASN A 178 -6.95 -26.41 3.12
N THR A 179 -6.33 -25.83 4.15
CA THR A 179 -5.34 -24.77 4.03
C THR A 179 -4.14 -25.02 4.94
N ASN A 180 -3.01 -24.46 4.54
CA ASN A 180 -1.79 -24.37 5.33
C ASN A 180 -1.45 -22.91 5.58
N GLY A 181 -0.64 -22.63 6.59
CA GLY A 181 -0.31 -21.26 6.92
C GLY A 181 0.25 -21.05 8.30
N PHE A 182 0.36 -19.78 8.68
CA PHE A 182 0.63 -19.40 10.06
C PHE A 182 -0.03 -18.06 10.39
N LEU A 183 -0.40 -17.89 11.65
CA LEU A 183 -0.85 -16.64 12.25
C LEU A 183 0.36 -15.91 12.85
N ASP A 184 0.49 -14.62 12.56
CA ASP A 184 1.46 -13.73 13.20
C ASP A 184 0.71 -12.68 14.04
N ILE A 185 0.78 -12.79 15.37
CA ILE A 185 0.06 -11.88 16.29
C ILE A 185 0.80 -10.55 16.51
N GLN A 186 2.00 -10.39 15.94
CA GLN A 186 2.68 -9.09 15.85
C GLN A 186 2.22 -8.27 14.65
N GLY A 187 1.54 -8.92 13.71
CA GLY A 187 0.91 -8.33 12.55
C GLY A 187 -0.48 -7.78 12.86
N GLY A 188 -1.11 -7.23 11.82
CA GLY A 188 -2.47 -6.73 11.90
C GLY A 188 -2.76 -5.71 10.82
N VAL A 189 -3.39 -4.61 11.21
CA VAL A 189 -3.92 -3.62 10.28
C VAL A 189 -3.46 -2.21 10.66
N THR A 190 -2.85 -1.49 9.73
CA THR A 190 -2.70 -0.03 9.88
C THR A 190 -3.98 0.67 9.45
N LEU A 191 -4.48 1.62 10.24
CA LEU A 191 -5.55 2.54 9.82
C LEU A 191 -4.92 3.65 8.98
N ALA A 192 -5.06 3.54 7.66
CA ALA A 192 -4.14 4.19 6.73
C ALA A 192 -4.35 5.71 6.61
N ASP A 193 -5.61 6.15 6.59
CA ASP A 193 -6.00 7.55 6.71
C ASP A 193 -5.47 8.18 8.00
N LYS A 194 -5.75 7.56 9.16
CA LYS A 194 -5.31 7.99 10.50
C LYS A 194 -3.79 8.12 10.57
N ALA A 195 -3.08 7.11 10.08
CA ALA A 195 -1.63 7.10 10.04
C ALA A 195 -1.04 8.26 9.21
N CYS A 196 -1.62 8.54 8.04
CA CYS A 196 -1.18 9.65 7.21
C CYS A 196 -1.53 11.01 7.81
N ILE A 197 -2.68 11.16 8.48
CA ILE A 197 -3.02 12.36 9.25
C ILE A 197 -1.96 12.61 10.34
N TYR A 198 -1.62 11.58 11.12
CA TYR A 198 -0.63 11.70 12.19
C TYR A 198 0.76 12.03 11.64
N ALA A 199 1.21 11.35 10.57
CA ALA A 199 2.50 11.64 9.94
C ALA A 199 2.57 13.08 9.39
N ARG A 200 1.51 13.59 8.75
CA ARG A 200 1.44 14.99 8.30
C ARG A 200 1.52 15.95 9.48
N PHE A 201 0.78 15.70 10.54
CA PHE A 201 0.81 16.50 11.75
C PHE A 201 2.20 16.56 12.40
N LEU A 202 2.93 15.44 12.44
CA LEU A 202 4.31 15.41 12.90
C LEU A 202 5.24 16.23 11.99
N CYS A 203 5.04 16.19 10.67
CA CYS A 203 5.78 17.03 9.72
C CYS A 203 5.52 18.52 9.98
N GLU A 204 4.26 18.92 10.17
CA GLU A 204 3.87 20.31 10.44
C GLU A 204 4.46 20.81 11.76
N LYS A 205 4.41 19.99 12.82
CA LYS A 205 5.08 20.27 14.09
C LYS A 205 6.60 20.44 13.95
N ALA A 206 7.20 19.75 12.98
CA ALA A 206 8.63 19.87 12.66
C ALA A 206 8.96 21.03 11.69
N GLY A 207 7.96 21.85 11.31
CA GLY A 207 8.16 23.03 10.47
C GLY A 207 8.07 22.78 8.95
N VAL A 208 7.71 21.57 8.53
CA VAL A 208 7.45 21.26 7.12
C VAL A 208 6.21 22.02 6.64
N ARG A 209 6.32 22.66 5.48
CA ARG A 209 5.18 23.38 4.87
C ARG A 209 4.47 22.50 3.85
N PHE A 210 3.16 22.67 3.75
CA PHE A 210 2.32 21.94 2.80
C PHE A 210 1.57 22.90 1.88
N VAL A 211 1.54 22.57 0.59
CA VAL A 211 0.70 23.24 -0.42
C VAL A 211 -0.20 22.15 -1.01
N LEU A 212 -1.45 22.11 -0.55
CA LEU A 212 -2.39 21.02 -0.81
C LEU A 212 -3.59 21.49 -1.63
N GLY A 213 -4.16 20.57 -2.41
CA GLY A 213 -5.37 20.81 -3.21
C GLY A 213 -5.08 21.37 -4.60
N SER A 214 -5.99 21.15 -5.53
CA SER A 214 -5.92 21.69 -6.89
C SER A 214 -6.54 23.11 -6.93
N PRO A 215 -5.95 24.07 -7.65
CA PRO A 215 -4.76 23.92 -8.51
C PRO A 215 -3.40 24.16 -7.82
N GLN A 216 -3.36 24.78 -6.63
CA GLN A 216 -2.14 25.29 -5.99
C GLN A 216 -1.10 24.23 -5.59
N GLY A 217 -1.53 23.04 -5.20
CA GLY A 217 -0.67 21.91 -4.82
C GLY A 217 -0.47 20.89 -5.94
N GLN A 218 -1.19 21.05 -7.06
CA GLN A 218 -1.10 20.13 -8.18
C GLN A 218 0.11 20.50 -9.07
N LEU A 219 1.08 19.58 -9.15
CA LEU A 219 2.21 19.71 -10.07
C LEU A 219 1.73 19.77 -11.51
N LYS A 220 2.20 20.78 -12.26
CA LYS A 220 2.03 20.89 -13.70
C LYS A 220 3.25 20.38 -14.46
N THR A 221 4.46 20.82 -14.08
CA THR A 221 5.72 20.37 -14.71
C THR A 221 6.93 20.65 -13.82
N LEU A 222 8.04 19.95 -14.07
CA LEU A 222 9.35 20.25 -13.48
C LEU A 222 9.98 21.44 -14.23
N ILE A 223 10.67 22.33 -13.51
CA ILE A 223 11.43 23.43 -14.12
C ILE A 223 12.84 22.92 -14.39
N VAL A 224 13.14 22.63 -15.66
CA VAL A 224 14.43 22.07 -16.09
C VAL A 224 15.28 23.13 -16.77
N ALA A 225 16.50 23.33 -16.28
CA ALA A 225 17.55 24.12 -16.92
C ALA A 225 18.58 23.21 -17.58
N ASN A 226 19.17 23.65 -18.69
CA ASN A 226 20.30 22.96 -19.30
C ASN A 226 21.59 23.51 -18.69
N GLU A 227 22.44 22.64 -18.14
CA GLU A 227 23.71 23.01 -17.54
C GLU A 227 24.84 22.19 -18.17
N GLY A 228 25.54 22.79 -19.14
CA GLY A 228 26.56 22.10 -19.93
C GLY A 228 25.99 20.90 -20.69
N ASN A 229 26.50 19.69 -20.39
CA ASN A 229 26.03 18.42 -20.97
C ASN A 229 24.94 17.72 -20.14
N GLY A 230 24.49 18.31 -19.02
CA GLY A 230 23.49 17.74 -18.11
C GLY A 230 22.21 18.57 -18.02
N LYS A 231 21.19 18.00 -17.38
CA LYS A 231 19.97 18.72 -16.98
C LYS A 231 20.06 19.08 -15.51
N GLN A 232 19.36 20.13 -15.10
CA GLN A 232 19.17 20.48 -13.70
C GLN A 232 17.70 20.76 -13.46
N VAL A 233 17.11 20.18 -12.42
CA VAL A 233 15.78 20.57 -11.95
C VAL A 233 15.94 21.67 -10.91
N THR A 234 15.41 22.85 -11.19
CA THR A 234 15.54 24.04 -10.33
C THR A 234 14.25 24.37 -9.57
N GLY A 235 13.25 23.49 -9.67
CA GLY A 235 11.94 23.69 -9.05
C GLY A 235 10.79 23.00 -9.78
N ILE A 236 9.58 23.43 -9.44
CA ILE A 236 8.32 22.97 -10.03
C ILE A 236 7.43 24.14 -10.43
N GLN A 237 6.56 23.92 -11.42
CA GLN A 237 5.41 24.80 -11.69
C GLN A 237 4.12 24.07 -11.30
N THR A 238 3.21 24.76 -10.62
CA THR A 238 1.88 24.28 -10.22
C THR A 238 0.80 24.74 -11.20
N TYR A 239 -0.38 24.10 -11.17
CA TYR A 239 -1.46 24.43 -12.10
C TYR A 239 -2.07 25.82 -11.88
N ASP A 240 -1.82 26.47 -10.74
CA ASP A 240 -2.17 27.88 -10.50
C ASP A 240 -1.21 28.87 -11.21
N GLY A 241 -0.23 28.35 -11.95
CA GLY A 241 0.73 29.12 -12.74
C GLY A 241 1.97 29.57 -11.98
N LYS A 242 2.07 29.27 -10.67
CA LYS A 242 3.23 29.67 -9.86
C LYS A 242 4.42 28.76 -10.06
N SER A 243 5.61 29.35 -9.99
CA SER A 243 6.89 28.64 -9.97
C SER A 243 7.43 28.61 -8.55
N HIS A 244 7.83 27.42 -8.11
CA HIS A 244 8.43 27.17 -6.80
C HIS A 244 9.84 26.62 -7.02
N HIS A 245 10.85 27.40 -6.66
CA HIS A 245 12.26 27.01 -6.81
C HIS A 245 12.78 26.30 -5.57
N GLY A 246 13.68 25.32 -5.78
CA GLY A 246 14.36 24.56 -4.73
C GLY A 246 15.66 23.97 -5.28
N ASP A 247 16.56 23.62 -4.37
CA ASP A 247 17.86 23.02 -4.71
C ASP A 247 17.71 21.54 -5.10
N ILE A 248 16.74 20.86 -4.47
CA ILE A 248 16.42 19.45 -4.72
C ILE A 248 14.91 19.30 -4.86
N VAL A 249 14.48 18.60 -5.91
CA VAL A 249 13.09 18.16 -6.08
C VAL A 249 13.01 16.66 -5.89
N ILE A 250 12.24 16.23 -4.89
CA ILE A 250 11.94 14.84 -4.59
C ILE A 250 10.57 14.48 -5.17
N VAL A 251 10.51 13.53 -6.09
CA VAL A 251 9.26 13.02 -6.66
C VAL A 251 8.83 11.77 -5.91
N ALA A 252 7.77 11.90 -5.11
CA ALA A 252 7.14 10.85 -4.31
C ALA A 252 5.67 10.62 -4.74
N CYS A 253 5.40 10.70 -6.04
CA CYS A 253 4.06 10.74 -6.63
C CYS A 253 3.36 9.38 -6.75
N GLY A 254 3.87 8.31 -6.13
CA GLY A 254 3.26 6.98 -6.21
C GLY A 254 2.96 6.55 -7.65
N GLY A 255 1.70 6.22 -7.95
CA GLY A 255 1.30 5.77 -9.29
C GLY A 255 1.45 6.84 -10.39
N TRP A 256 1.70 8.10 -10.04
CA TRP A 256 1.94 9.16 -11.03
C TRP A 256 3.42 9.41 -11.29
N THR A 257 4.35 8.71 -10.62
CA THR A 257 5.79 8.97 -10.73
C THR A 257 6.31 8.95 -12.17
N ALA A 258 5.95 7.93 -12.96
CA ALA A 258 6.39 7.82 -14.35
C ALA A 258 5.74 8.85 -15.29
N SER A 259 4.67 9.53 -14.86
CA SER A 259 4.08 10.68 -15.60
C SER A 259 4.75 12.01 -15.28
N VAL A 260 5.60 12.03 -14.24
CA VAL A 260 6.38 13.20 -13.81
C VAL A 260 7.83 13.08 -14.27
N ILE A 261 8.41 11.88 -14.16
CA ILE A 261 9.78 11.57 -14.56
C ILE A 261 9.73 10.59 -15.74
N PRO A 262 9.89 11.06 -17.00
CA PRO A 262 9.88 10.19 -18.18
C PRO A 262 10.88 9.04 -18.10
N GLU A 263 12.09 9.31 -17.59
CA GLU A 263 13.16 8.32 -17.44
C GLU A 263 12.76 7.16 -16.50
N ALA A 264 11.81 7.39 -15.58
CA ALA A 264 11.35 6.38 -14.64
C ALA A 264 10.40 5.35 -15.26
N ALA A 265 9.93 5.56 -16.50
CA ALA A 265 9.05 4.62 -17.21
C ALA A 265 9.69 3.24 -17.42
N ARG A 266 11.02 3.14 -17.35
CA ARG A 266 11.76 1.87 -17.42
C ARG A 266 12.14 1.30 -16.05
N THR A 267 11.78 1.97 -14.97
CA THR A 267 12.21 1.63 -13.61
C THR A 267 11.01 1.25 -12.74
N VAL A 268 9.90 1.93 -12.93
CA VAL A 268 8.66 1.72 -12.20
C VAL A 268 7.46 1.77 -13.14
N GLU A 269 6.43 1.00 -12.81
CA GLU A 269 5.18 0.95 -13.56
C GLU A 269 3.99 0.97 -12.59
N THR A 270 2.99 1.74 -12.98
CA THR A 270 1.77 1.87 -12.21
C THR A 270 0.83 0.71 -12.49
N THR A 271 0.43 0.02 -11.44
CA THR A 271 -0.43 -1.15 -11.54
C THR A 271 -1.58 -1.07 -10.53
N ALA A 272 -2.70 -1.71 -10.84
CA ALA A 272 -3.88 -1.76 -10.01
C ALA A 272 -4.14 -3.16 -9.47
N GLY A 273 -4.54 -3.24 -8.19
CA GLY A 273 -5.28 -4.37 -7.63
C GLY A 273 -6.77 -4.05 -7.49
N THR A 274 -7.59 -5.09 -7.37
CA THR A 274 -9.05 -4.97 -7.22
C THR A 274 -9.42 -4.98 -5.74
N LEU A 275 -10.20 -4.01 -5.29
CA LEU A 275 -10.79 -3.97 -3.95
C LEU A 275 -12.32 -4.04 -4.03
N MET A 276 -12.90 -4.80 -3.12
CA MET A 276 -14.35 -4.94 -2.92
C MET A 276 -14.70 -4.62 -1.47
N PHE A 277 -15.89 -4.06 -1.28
CA PHE A 277 -16.37 -3.69 0.05
C PHE A 277 -17.76 -4.21 0.31
N ILE A 278 -18.06 -4.46 1.57
CA ILE A 278 -19.41 -4.73 2.07
C ILE A 278 -19.67 -3.79 3.24
N ASP A 279 -20.71 -2.98 3.12
CA ASP A 279 -21.20 -2.13 4.20
C ASP A 279 -22.29 -2.88 4.98
N VAL A 280 -22.01 -3.15 6.25
CA VAL A 280 -22.86 -3.94 7.14
C VAL A 280 -23.79 -3.01 7.94
N PRO A 281 -25.12 -3.17 7.86
CA PRO A 281 -26.06 -2.40 8.66
C PRO A 281 -25.80 -2.53 10.16
N LYS A 282 -26.08 -1.48 10.93
CA LYS A 282 -25.80 -1.44 12.38
C LYS A 282 -26.62 -2.45 13.18
N GLU A 283 -27.73 -2.92 12.63
CA GLU A 283 -28.66 -3.88 13.24
C GLU A 283 -28.11 -5.31 13.23
N ARG A 284 -27.15 -5.62 12.34
CA ARG A 284 -26.55 -6.96 12.18
C ARG A 284 -25.40 -7.22 13.15
N LYS A 285 -25.71 -7.14 14.45
CA LYS A 285 -24.73 -7.28 15.54
C LYS A 285 -23.92 -8.57 15.47
N ASP A 286 -24.54 -9.65 15.01
CA ASP A 286 -23.87 -10.93 14.75
C ASP A 286 -22.68 -10.82 13.78
N ILE A 287 -22.82 -10.02 12.71
CA ILE A 287 -21.73 -9.78 11.74
C ILE A 287 -20.70 -8.82 12.31
N TRP A 288 -21.14 -7.76 13.00
CA TRP A 288 -20.22 -6.82 13.65
C TRP A 288 -19.32 -7.53 14.66
N ASP A 289 -19.89 -8.36 15.53
CA ASP A 289 -19.15 -9.08 16.57
C ASP A 289 -18.22 -10.14 15.96
N LYS A 290 -18.68 -10.88 14.94
CA LYS A 290 -17.87 -11.92 14.27
C LYS A 290 -16.61 -11.35 13.59
N PHE A 291 -16.73 -10.20 12.94
CA PHE A 291 -15.65 -9.60 12.16
C PHE A 291 -14.90 -8.47 12.89
N ASP A 292 -15.19 -8.25 14.18
CA ASP A 292 -14.48 -7.28 15.01
C ASP A 292 -13.00 -7.66 15.13
N SER A 293 -12.12 -6.65 15.14
CA SER A 293 -10.67 -6.86 15.16
C SER A 293 -10.14 -7.52 16.44
N LYS A 294 -10.96 -7.62 17.49
CA LYS A 294 -10.66 -8.39 18.71
C LYS A 294 -10.70 -9.89 18.49
N HIS A 295 -11.48 -10.37 17.51
CA HIS A 295 -11.72 -11.79 17.27
C HIS A 295 -11.36 -12.23 15.84
N PHE A 296 -11.27 -11.29 14.89
CA PHE A 296 -11.00 -11.58 13.49
C PHE A 296 -9.67 -10.98 13.04
N PRO A 297 -8.78 -11.75 12.36
CA PRO A 297 -7.50 -11.23 11.93
C PRO A 297 -7.59 -10.57 10.55
N ALA A 298 -6.58 -9.76 10.20
CA ALA A 298 -6.28 -9.58 8.79
C ALA A 298 -5.82 -10.93 8.22
N TRP A 299 -6.18 -11.24 6.99
CA TRP A 299 -5.79 -12.52 6.38
C TRP A 299 -5.46 -12.37 4.91
N SER A 300 -4.62 -13.27 4.41
CA SER A 300 -4.32 -13.42 3.00
C SER A 300 -4.41 -14.88 2.61
N TYR A 301 -4.94 -15.16 1.42
CA TYR A 301 -5.11 -16.51 0.91
C TYR A 301 -4.55 -16.62 -0.51
N ARG A 302 -3.90 -17.76 -0.79
CA ARG A 302 -3.35 -18.09 -2.10
C ARG A 302 -3.76 -19.48 -2.54
N ARG A 303 -4.21 -19.63 -3.79
CA ARG A 303 -4.57 -20.92 -4.38
C ARG A 303 -4.42 -20.93 -5.90
N GLY A 304 -4.43 -22.13 -6.48
CA GLY A 304 -4.40 -22.33 -7.93
C GLY A 304 -3.14 -21.81 -8.63
N GLU A 305 -3.16 -21.88 -9.95
CA GLU A 305 -2.12 -21.40 -10.87
C GLU A 305 -2.78 -20.83 -12.14
N GLY A 306 -2.00 -20.15 -12.98
CA GLY A 306 -2.49 -19.64 -14.26
C GLY A 306 -3.69 -18.70 -14.13
N ASP A 307 -4.74 -18.95 -14.91
CA ASP A 307 -5.97 -18.16 -14.87
C ASP A 307 -6.79 -18.39 -13.59
N GLU A 308 -6.63 -19.51 -12.88
CA GLU A 308 -7.32 -19.75 -11.60
C GLU A 308 -6.54 -19.23 -10.39
N TYR A 309 -5.35 -18.63 -10.61
CA TYR A 309 -4.51 -18.14 -9.53
C TYR A 309 -5.20 -17.02 -8.74
N TYR A 310 -5.49 -17.33 -7.49
CA TYR A 310 -5.96 -16.35 -6.52
C TYR A 310 -4.83 -15.95 -5.59
N GLN A 311 -4.64 -14.64 -5.45
CA GLN A 311 -3.92 -14.04 -4.35
C GLN A 311 -4.75 -12.87 -3.85
N GLY A 312 -5.27 -12.98 -2.64
CA GLY A 312 -6.15 -11.97 -2.07
C GLY A 312 -6.21 -12.04 -0.56
N GLY A 313 -7.14 -11.32 0.05
CA GLY A 313 -7.26 -11.25 1.48
C GLY A 313 -8.41 -10.37 1.96
N GLY A 314 -8.59 -10.31 3.27
CA GLY A 314 -9.62 -9.54 3.95
C GLY A 314 -9.11 -8.86 5.20
N PHE A 315 -9.92 -7.94 5.70
CA PHE A 315 -9.66 -7.14 6.90
C PHE A 315 -10.82 -7.29 7.89
N PRO A 316 -10.59 -7.07 9.19
CA PRO A 316 -11.66 -6.89 10.15
C PRO A 316 -12.59 -5.73 9.75
N ILE A 317 -13.82 -5.75 10.26
CA ILE A 317 -14.80 -4.70 10.02
C ILE A 317 -14.33 -3.36 10.63
N THR A 318 -14.52 -2.26 9.91
CA THR A 318 -14.21 -0.93 10.46
C THR A 318 -15.28 -0.45 11.45
N LYS A 319 -14.98 0.61 12.22
CA LYS A 319 -15.95 1.24 13.12
C LYS A 319 -17.18 1.83 12.41
N GLU A 320 -17.07 2.10 11.11
CA GLU A 320 -18.16 2.52 10.23
C GLU A 320 -18.99 1.34 9.67
N GLY A 321 -18.58 0.09 9.92
CA GLY A 321 -19.29 -1.11 9.48
C GLY A 321 -18.85 -1.62 8.12
N ARG A 322 -17.66 -1.26 7.66
CA ARG A 322 -17.18 -1.63 6.32
C ARG A 322 -16.20 -2.79 6.38
N LEU A 323 -16.50 -3.86 5.65
CA LEU A 323 -15.57 -4.95 5.34
C LEU A 323 -14.85 -4.63 4.03
N LYS A 324 -13.58 -5.03 3.94
CA LYS A 324 -12.76 -4.85 2.75
C LYS A 324 -12.11 -6.17 2.34
N PHE A 325 -12.13 -6.43 1.03
CA PHE A 325 -11.48 -7.58 0.43
C PHE A 325 -10.63 -7.13 -0.76
N GLY A 326 -9.43 -7.72 -0.89
CA GLY A 326 -8.49 -7.38 -1.95
C GLY A 326 -8.15 -8.57 -2.82
N PHE A 327 -7.95 -8.31 -4.11
CA PHE A 327 -7.39 -9.24 -5.08
C PHE A 327 -6.18 -8.62 -5.77
N ARG A 328 -5.10 -9.40 -5.84
CA ARG A 328 -3.80 -9.03 -6.40
C ARG A 328 -3.16 -10.17 -7.21
N GLY A 329 -3.90 -11.23 -7.52
CA GLY A 329 -3.39 -12.37 -8.31
C GLY A 329 -2.98 -11.96 -9.72
N ARG A 330 -3.72 -11.01 -10.30
CA ARG A 330 -3.37 -10.30 -11.53
C ARG A 330 -3.42 -8.80 -11.25
N LYS A 331 -2.40 -8.08 -11.71
CA LYS A 331 -2.33 -6.61 -11.64
C LYS A 331 -2.66 -6.02 -13.00
N PHE A 332 -3.28 -4.84 -13.02
CA PHE A 332 -3.75 -4.20 -14.27
C PHE A 332 -3.05 -2.87 -14.52
N THR A 333 -2.78 -2.54 -15.79
CA THR A 333 -2.17 -1.28 -16.22
C THR A 333 -3.18 -0.42 -16.97
N ASN A 334 -2.89 0.87 -17.13
CA ASN A 334 -3.68 1.81 -17.92
C ASN A 334 -2.74 2.80 -18.62
N PHE A 335 -2.20 2.41 -19.78
CA PHE A 335 -1.25 3.24 -20.52
C PHE A 335 -1.92 4.48 -21.10
N GLN A 336 -1.30 5.64 -20.88
CA GLN A 336 -1.73 6.95 -21.37
C GLN A 336 -0.51 7.68 -21.95
N ASP A 337 -0.75 8.66 -22.82
CA ASP A 337 0.32 9.51 -23.33
C ASP A 337 0.99 10.28 -22.19
N HIS A 338 2.31 10.32 -22.19
CA HIS A 338 3.07 11.04 -21.19
C HIS A 338 2.84 12.55 -21.38
N PRO A 339 2.51 13.31 -20.32
CA PRO A 339 2.07 14.70 -20.43
C PRO A 339 3.14 15.64 -21.02
N THR A 340 4.42 15.32 -20.86
CA THR A 340 5.55 16.16 -21.27
C THR A 340 6.57 15.47 -22.18
N ALA A 341 6.37 14.20 -22.54
CA ALA A 341 7.33 13.42 -23.32
C ALA A 341 6.64 12.84 -24.57
N PRO A 342 6.80 13.48 -25.73
CA PRO A 342 6.17 13.00 -26.96
C PRO A 342 6.58 11.57 -27.30
N ASN A 343 5.62 10.78 -27.80
CA ASN A 343 5.80 9.37 -28.18
C ASN A 343 6.15 8.41 -27.03
N LEU A 344 6.05 8.86 -25.78
CA LEU A 344 6.14 8.00 -24.61
C LEU A 344 4.74 7.77 -24.06
N ARG A 345 4.38 6.50 -23.82
CA ARG A 345 3.19 6.13 -23.05
C ARG A 345 3.61 5.49 -21.74
N VAL A 346 2.89 5.81 -20.68
CA VAL A 346 3.12 5.28 -19.33
C VAL A 346 1.81 4.86 -18.69
N SER A 347 1.84 3.79 -17.90
CA SER A 347 0.68 3.42 -17.09
C SER A 347 0.43 4.50 -16.05
N THR A 348 -0.82 4.98 -15.94
CA THR A 348 -1.22 6.00 -14.95
C THR A 348 -2.52 5.59 -14.26
N PRO A 349 -2.76 6.05 -13.01
CA PRO A 349 -3.95 5.66 -12.27
C PRO A 349 -5.23 6.13 -12.96
N LYS A 350 -6.24 5.24 -13.01
CA LYS A 350 -7.63 5.54 -13.38
C LYS A 350 -8.52 5.32 -12.15
N THR A 351 -8.88 6.41 -11.47
CA THR A 351 -9.62 6.38 -10.20
C THR A 351 -11.05 6.88 -10.40
N LYS A 352 -11.88 6.90 -9.35
CA LYS A 352 -13.22 7.50 -9.45
C LYS A 352 -13.20 9.04 -9.53
N TYR A 353 -12.03 9.65 -9.31
CA TYR A 353 -11.83 11.11 -9.29
C TYR A 353 -10.92 11.61 -10.42
N THR A 354 -10.42 10.73 -11.29
CA THR A 354 -9.72 11.14 -12.50
C THR A 354 -10.72 11.67 -13.55
N HIS A 355 -10.22 12.48 -14.50
CA HIS A 355 -11.05 13.07 -15.57
C HIS A 355 -11.85 12.02 -16.37
N ASP A 356 -11.23 10.88 -16.67
CA ASP A 356 -11.92 9.68 -17.16
C ASP A 356 -12.06 8.69 -15.99
N PRO A 357 -13.20 8.70 -15.25
CA PRO A 357 -13.31 7.94 -14.03
C PRO A 357 -13.54 6.44 -14.29
N ILE A 358 -12.93 5.60 -13.44
CA ILE A 358 -13.26 4.18 -13.42
C ILE A 358 -14.68 3.97 -12.86
N LYS A 359 -15.47 3.13 -13.54
CA LYS A 359 -16.89 2.89 -13.19
C LYS A 359 -17.18 1.49 -12.66
N THR A 360 -16.19 0.60 -12.69
CA THR A 360 -16.30 -0.81 -12.28
C THR A 360 -14.90 -1.42 -12.17
N VAL A 361 -14.80 -2.71 -11.92
CA VAL A 361 -13.54 -3.46 -11.82
C VAL A 361 -13.43 -4.54 -12.91
N PRO A 362 -12.24 -5.10 -13.15
CA PRO A 362 -12.09 -6.31 -13.94
C PRO A 362 -12.98 -7.46 -13.44
N LEU A 363 -13.78 -8.03 -14.34
CA LEU A 363 -14.75 -9.09 -14.03
C LEU A 363 -14.06 -10.31 -13.40
N TYR A 364 -12.91 -10.68 -13.96
CA TYR A 364 -12.08 -11.77 -13.47
C TYR A 364 -11.74 -11.64 -11.96
N GLY A 365 -11.24 -10.47 -11.55
CA GLY A 365 -10.90 -10.23 -10.15
C GLY A 365 -12.14 -10.27 -9.24
N LEU A 366 -13.27 -9.75 -9.70
CA LEU A 366 -14.55 -9.84 -8.99
C LEU A 366 -15.00 -11.29 -8.80
N GLN A 367 -14.97 -12.10 -9.86
CA GLN A 367 -15.40 -13.50 -9.83
C GLN A 367 -14.60 -14.32 -8.81
N LEU A 368 -13.27 -14.20 -8.81
CA LEU A 368 -12.43 -14.94 -7.87
C LEU A 368 -12.63 -14.49 -6.41
N VAL A 369 -12.81 -13.19 -6.17
CA VAL A 369 -13.12 -12.70 -4.81
C VAL A 369 -14.49 -13.21 -4.36
N LYS A 370 -15.51 -13.16 -5.22
CA LYS A 370 -16.84 -13.70 -4.92
C LYS A 370 -16.79 -15.17 -4.57
N GLU A 371 -16.01 -15.96 -5.31
CA GLU A 371 -15.89 -17.40 -5.04
C GLU A 371 -15.29 -17.66 -3.65
N VAL A 372 -14.18 -16.99 -3.33
CA VAL A 372 -13.51 -17.17 -2.03
C VAL A 372 -14.39 -16.68 -0.89
N ILE A 373 -14.95 -15.48 -0.99
CA ILE A 373 -15.75 -14.87 0.09
C ILE A 373 -17.09 -15.60 0.24
N GLY A 374 -17.76 -15.95 -0.85
CA GLY A 374 -19.06 -16.63 -0.81
C GLY A 374 -18.98 -18.04 -0.20
N LYS A 375 -17.85 -18.74 -0.37
CA LYS A 375 -17.60 -20.03 0.28
C LYS A 375 -17.16 -19.88 1.74
N ALA A 376 -16.25 -18.93 2.02
CA ALA A 376 -15.67 -18.77 3.35
C ALA A 376 -16.61 -18.11 4.37
N PHE A 377 -17.43 -17.17 3.91
CA PHE A 377 -18.29 -16.32 4.74
C PHE A 377 -19.69 -16.20 4.09
N PRO A 378 -20.45 -17.31 3.98
CA PRO A 378 -21.73 -17.33 3.28
C PRO A 378 -22.76 -16.35 3.85
N GLU A 379 -22.67 -16.01 5.14
CA GLU A 379 -23.49 -14.98 5.79
C GLU A 379 -23.32 -13.58 5.17
N LEU A 380 -22.22 -13.32 4.46
CA LEU A 380 -22.02 -12.04 3.77
C LEU A 380 -22.76 -11.96 2.42
N ALA A 381 -23.26 -13.08 1.92
CA ALA A 381 -23.91 -13.16 0.61
C ALA A 381 -25.19 -12.32 0.52
N GLU A 382 -25.89 -12.14 1.63
CA GLU A 382 -27.14 -11.36 1.68
C GLU A 382 -26.94 -9.85 1.42
N PHE A 383 -25.74 -9.32 1.71
CA PHE A 383 -25.43 -7.91 1.50
C PHE A 383 -24.97 -7.63 0.06
N GLY A 384 -24.25 -8.57 -0.55
CA GLY A 384 -23.53 -8.31 -1.79
C GLY A 384 -22.34 -7.37 -1.60
N PHE A 385 -21.52 -7.21 -2.64
CA PHE A 385 -20.52 -6.13 -2.63
C PHE A 385 -21.21 -4.78 -2.85
N THR A 386 -21.06 -3.88 -1.89
CA THR A 386 -21.72 -2.56 -1.86
C THR A 386 -20.92 -1.47 -2.55
N ASP A 387 -19.60 -1.68 -2.68
CA ASP A 387 -18.70 -0.74 -3.37
C ASP A 387 -17.44 -1.47 -3.86
N PHE A 388 -16.66 -0.78 -4.69
CA PHE A 388 -15.40 -1.26 -5.24
C PHE A 388 -14.38 -0.14 -5.39
N ARG A 389 -13.11 -0.53 -5.54
CA ARG A 389 -12.05 0.41 -5.92
C ARG A 389 -10.93 -0.32 -6.67
N LEU A 390 -10.35 0.32 -7.67
CA LEU A 390 -9.02 -0.05 -8.15
C LEU A 390 -7.97 0.66 -7.31
N CYS A 391 -7.18 -0.11 -6.57
CA CYS A 391 -6.08 0.41 -5.77
C CYS A 391 -4.83 0.46 -6.64
N TRP A 392 -4.49 1.67 -7.09
CA TRP A 392 -3.31 1.93 -7.90
C TRP A 392 -2.07 2.14 -7.02
N TYR A 393 -1.01 1.40 -7.30
CA TYR A 393 0.30 1.54 -6.69
C TYR A 393 1.38 1.42 -7.78
N THR A 394 2.64 1.45 -7.38
CA THR A 394 3.76 1.46 -8.33
C THR A 394 4.67 0.29 -8.06
N ASP A 395 4.75 -0.63 -9.00
CA ASP A 395 5.71 -1.72 -8.98
C ASP A 395 7.05 -1.24 -9.55
N SER A 396 8.14 -1.75 -8.99
CA SER A 396 9.46 -1.73 -9.63
C SER A 396 9.73 -3.06 -10.34
N ILE A 397 10.84 -3.12 -11.07
CA ILE A 397 11.26 -4.29 -11.86
C ILE A 397 11.50 -5.56 -11.02
N ASP A 398 11.78 -5.44 -9.73
CA ASP A 398 12.13 -6.54 -8.82
C ASP A 398 11.34 -6.52 -7.51
N ASN A 399 10.38 -5.61 -7.37
CA ASN A 399 9.60 -5.33 -6.16
C ASN A 399 10.34 -4.58 -5.04
N ASP A 400 11.60 -4.16 -5.24
CA ASP A 400 12.30 -3.29 -4.30
C ASP A 400 11.90 -1.81 -4.47
N PHE A 401 12.10 -1.00 -3.44
CA PHE A 401 11.89 0.45 -3.60
C PHE A 401 12.89 1.07 -4.58
N VAL A 402 12.55 2.25 -5.10
CA VAL A 402 13.43 3.05 -5.97
C VAL A 402 13.58 4.41 -5.31
N ILE A 403 14.71 4.59 -4.63
CA ILE A 403 15.06 5.74 -3.79
C ILE A 403 16.50 6.13 -4.13
N ASP A 404 16.66 7.09 -5.03
CA ASP A 404 17.95 7.52 -5.56
C ASP A 404 17.83 8.85 -6.33
N TYR A 405 18.96 9.43 -6.72
CA TYR A 405 18.98 10.48 -7.73
C TYR A 405 18.63 9.93 -9.11
N VAL A 406 17.88 10.72 -9.89
CA VAL A 406 17.57 10.39 -11.27
C VAL A 406 18.80 10.67 -12.14
N PRO A 407 19.33 9.69 -12.89
CA PRO A 407 20.49 9.89 -13.74
C PRO A 407 20.28 11.01 -14.77
N GLY A 408 21.30 11.84 -14.98
CA GLY A 408 21.29 12.93 -15.95
C GLY A 408 20.81 14.29 -15.43
N TYR A 409 20.47 14.40 -14.13
CA TYR A 409 19.93 15.62 -13.51
C TYR A 409 20.86 16.32 -12.49
N SER A 410 22.18 16.17 -12.61
CA SER A 410 23.19 16.84 -11.76
C SER A 410 22.87 16.85 -10.25
N ASP A 411 22.36 15.73 -9.72
CA ASP A 411 21.94 15.56 -8.32
C ASP A 411 20.88 16.57 -7.83
N THR A 412 19.95 16.99 -8.69
CA THR A 412 18.85 17.93 -8.33
C THR A 412 17.45 17.31 -8.41
N LEU A 413 17.33 16.12 -9.00
CA LEU A 413 16.08 15.36 -9.07
C LEU A 413 16.26 14.02 -8.35
N PHE A 414 15.43 13.78 -7.35
CA PHE A 414 15.45 12.57 -6.53
C PHE A 414 14.11 11.84 -6.66
N ILE A 415 14.13 10.52 -6.80
CA ILE A 415 12.93 9.68 -6.89
C ILE A 415 12.68 8.96 -5.57
N CYS A 416 11.43 8.83 -5.16
CA CYS A 416 10.98 8.04 -4.01
C CYS A 416 9.73 7.26 -4.41
N SER A 417 9.91 6.07 -4.99
CA SER A 417 8.84 5.30 -5.63
C SER A 417 9.06 3.78 -5.51
N GLY A 418 8.34 2.99 -6.32
CA GLY A 418 8.50 1.53 -6.40
C GLY A 418 7.92 0.80 -5.18
N GLY A 419 6.88 1.35 -4.55
CA GLY A 419 6.30 0.79 -3.32
C GLY A 419 5.74 -0.64 -3.42
N SER A 420 5.61 -1.20 -4.63
CA SER A 420 5.42 -2.62 -5.00
C SER A 420 4.37 -3.37 -4.16
N GLY A 421 3.29 -2.68 -3.80
CA GLY A 421 2.21 -3.21 -2.97
C GLY A 421 2.60 -3.54 -1.52
N HIS A 422 3.70 -3.01 -1.01
CA HIS A 422 4.16 -3.25 0.37
C HIS A 422 4.71 -2.01 1.12
N GLY A 423 4.84 -0.85 0.47
CA GLY A 423 5.43 0.37 1.06
C GLY A 423 4.74 0.97 2.29
N PHE A 424 3.41 0.83 2.42
CA PHE A 424 2.63 1.55 3.44
C PHE A 424 3.12 1.31 4.89
N LYS A 425 3.44 0.05 5.23
CA LYS A 425 3.83 -0.32 6.58
C LYS A 425 5.15 0.31 7.06
N PHE A 426 5.91 0.91 6.14
CA PHE A 426 7.16 1.57 6.44
C PHE A 426 7.00 3.08 6.60
N LEU A 427 5.78 3.64 6.54
CA LEU A 427 5.52 5.08 6.74
C LEU A 427 6.29 5.70 7.92
N PRO A 428 6.40 5.08 9.11
CA PRO A 428 7.10 5.71 10.22
C PRO A 428 8.63 5.77 10.06
N ILE A 429 9.22 4.92 9.21
CA ILE A 429 10.67 4.69 9.18
C ILE A 429 11.34 4.94 7.82
N LEU A 430 10.61 4.84 6.71
CA LEU A 430 11.17 4.87 5.36
C LEU A 430 12.08 6.08 5.14
N GLY A 431 11.66 7.26 5.61
CA GLY A 431 12.39 8.51 5.47
C GLY A 431 13.77 8.51 6.12
N LYS A 432 14.02 7.68 7.15
CA LYS A 432 15.34 7.50 7.77
C LYS A 432 16.37 7.06 6.73
N HIS A 433 15.96 6.12 5.89
CA HIS A 433 16.80 5.51 4.86
C HIS A 433 16.77 6.33 3.55
N VAL A 434 15.68 7.03 3.26
CA VAL A 434 15.66 8.04 2.18
C VAL A 434 16.69 9.14 2.45
N LYS A 435 16.73 9.66 3.69
CA LYS A 435 17.72 10.65 4.13
C LYS A 435 19.15 10.16 3.92
N ASN A 436 19.43 8.90 4.26
CA ASN A 436 20.74 8.30 4.01
C ASN A 436 21.10 8.25 2.52
N GLN A 437 20.15 7.86 1.64
CA GLN A 437 20.38 7.85 0.19
C GLN A 437 20.62 9.26 -0.36
N LEU A 438 19.81 10.23 0.08
CA LEU A 438 19.93 11.65 -0.30
C LEU A 438 21.31 12.21 0.08
N GLU A 439 21.74 11.99 1.33
CA GLU A 439 23.05 12.44 1.83
C GLU A 439 24.24 11.55 1.41
N ARG A 440 23.99 10.49 0.64
CA ARG A 440 24.98 9.47 0.25
C ARG A 440 25.70 8.81 1.43
N ILE A 441 24.99 8.58 2.53
CA ILE A 441 25.44 7.79 3.67
C ILE A 441 25.07 6.32 3.41
N PRO A 442 26.05 5.41 3.24
CA PRO A 442 25.75 4.02 2.95
C PRO A 442 25.02 3.32 4.11
N ASP A 443 23.98 2.56 3.79
CA ASP A 443 23.32 1.62 4.70
C ASP A 443 22.93 0.32 3.98
N GLN A 444 22.22 -0.58 4.68
CA GLN A 444 21.83 -1.88 4.13
C GLN A 444 20.90 -1.79 2.90
N PHE A 445 20.27 -0.64 2.65
CA PHE A 445 19.35 -0.43 1.54
C PHE A 445 19.98 0.31 0.36
N THR A 446 21.18 0.91 0.53
CA THR A 446 21.82 1.72 -0.51
C THR A 446 21.89 1.01 -1.87
N ASN A 447 22.34 -0.24 -1.88
CA ASN A 447 22.41 -1.02 -3.11
C ASN A 447 21.06 -1.57 -3.57
N LEU A 448 20.15 -1.82 -2.64
CA LEU A 448 18.84 -2.43 -2.89
C LEU A 448 17.89 -1.43 -3.55
N TRP A 449 17.93 -0.16 -3.12
CA TRP A 449 16.97 0.86 -3.55
C TRP A 449 17.48 1.80 -4.63
N LYS A 450 18.71 1.60 -5.10
CA LYS A 450 19.31 2.41 -6.17
C LYS A 450 18.48 2.44 -7.44
N TRP A 451 18.72 3.46 -8.26
CA TRP A 451 18.19 3.53 -9.61
C TRP A 451 18.61 2.31 -10.43
N ARG A 452 17.64 1.74 -11.15
CA ARG A 452 17.80 0.58 -12.04
C ARG A 452 16.68 0.58 -13.06
N ALA A 453 16.87 -0.08 -14.18
CA ALA A 453 15.88 -0.09 -15.27
C ALA A 453 15.74 -1.50 -15.83
N VAL A 454 14.63 -1.75 -16.52
CA VAL A 454 14.37 -3.00 -17.26
C VAL A 454 15.55 -3.28 -18.19
N GLU A 455 16.12 -4.46 -18.04
CA GLU A 455 17.14 -5.02 -18.94
C GLU A 455 16.49 -5.99 -19.92
N GLU A 456 16.89 -5.91 -21.19
CA GLU A 456 16.34 -6.76 -22.23
C GLU A 456 16.61 -8.25 -21.93
N GLY A 457 15.59 -9.08 -22.08
CA GLY A 457 15.66 -10.53 -21.80
C GLY A 457 15.53 -10.92 -20.31
N LYS A 458 15.40 -9.97 -19.37
CA LYS A 458 15.11 -10.26 -17.96
C LYS A 458 13.63 -10.15 -17.63
N ILE A 459 13.13 -11.05 -16.78
CA ILE A 459 11.79 -10.94 -16.19
C ILE A 459 11.82 -9.81 -15.16
N CYS A 460 10.96 -8.81 -15.32
CA CYS A 460 10.97 -7.56 -14.56
C CYS A 460 9.60 -7.32 -13.89
N ASN A 461 9.09 -8.31 -13.15
CA ASN A 461 7.81 -8.19 -12.41
C ASN A 461 6.60 -7.84 -13.32
N GLY A 462 6.65 -8.25 -14.58
CA GLY A 462 5.64 -7.97 -15.59
C GLY A 462 5.87 -6.68 -16.36
N LEU A 463 6.74 -5.77 -15.89
CA LEU A 463 7.03 -4.49 -16.55
C LEU A 463 7.58 -4.71 -17.97
N GLU A 464 8.25 -5.82 -18.22
CA GLU A 464 8.75 -6.21 -19.53
C GLU A 464 7.65 -6.40 -20.59
N GLN A 465 6.39 -6.59 -20.16
CA GLN A 465 5.24 -6.79 -21.05
C GLN A 465 4.75 -5.49 -21.70
N GLY A 466 4.96 -4.34 -21.05
CA GLY A 466 4.54 -3.02 -21.50
C GLY A 466 3.06 -2.90 -21.87
N GLU A 467 2.74 -1.90 -22.70
CA GLU A 467 1.37 -1.56 -23.12
C GLU A 467 0.68 -2.64 -23.97
N TYR A 468 1.48 -3.49 -24.62
CA TYR A 468 0.97 -4.59 -25.44
C TYR A 468 0.72 -5.87 -24.62
N GLY A 469 1.09 -5.86 -23.35
CA GLY A 469 0.88 -6.96 -22.42
C GLY A 469 -0.60 -7.31 -22.14
N PRO A 470 -0.84 -8.47 -21.51
CA PRO A 470 -2.17 -8.94 -21.14
C PRO A 470 -2.76 -8.23 -19.92
N ARG A 471 -1.96 -7.41 -19.21
CA ARG A 471 -2.38 -6.64 -18.04
C ARG A 471 -3.09 -5.34 -18.41
N GLU A 472 -3.02 -4.93 -19.67
CA GLU A 472 -3.54 -3.64 -20.10
C GLU A 472 -5.05 -3.58 -20.09
N MET A 473 -5.61 -2.63 -19.31
CA MET A 473 -7.02 -2.57 -18.95
C MET A 473 -7.95 -2.44 -20.16
N SER A 474 -7.50 -1.85 -21.27
CA SER A 474 -8.29 -1.77 -22.52
C SER A 474 -8.63 -3.14 -23.13
N LYS A 475 -7.91 -4.21 -22.75
CA LYS A 475 -8.12 -5.59 -23.20
C LYS A 475 -8.90 -6.44 -22.19
N ILE A 476 -9.27 -5.86 -21.06
CA ILE A 476 -9.85 -6.58 -19.92
C ILE A 476 -11.36 -6.46 -19.93
N GLN A 477 -12.05 -7.58 -19.76
CA GLN A 477 -13.48 -7.58 -19.54
C GLN A 477 -13.80 -6.97 -18.17
N MET A 478 -14.65 -5.94 -18.18
CA MET A 478 -15.06 -5.18 -17.00
C MET A 478 -16.42 -5.70 -16.48
N ALA A 479 -16.62 -5.66 -15.17
CA ALA A 479 -17.84 -6.16 -14.53
C ALA A 479 -19.05 -5.23 -14.75
N GLU A 480 -20.23 -5.83 -14.86
CA GLU A 480 -21.52 -5.16 -14.90
C GLU A 480 -22.19 -5.15 -13.51
N PRO A 481 -23.18 -4.28 -13.24
CA PRO A 481 -23.85 -4.22 -11.94
C PRO A 481 -24.44 -5.56 -11.45
N ARG A 482 -24.89 -6.43 -12.37
CA ARG A 482 -25.41 -7.77 -12.03
C ARG A 482 -24.34 -8.69 -11.44
N ASP A 483 -23.08 -8.48 -11.78
CA ASP A 483 -21.98 -9.37 -11.38
C ASP A 483 -21.62 -9.19 -9.90
N PHE A 484 -22.01 -8.09 -9.24
CA PHE A 484 -21.69 -7.82 -7.84
C PHE A 484 -22.53 -8.61 -6.83
N LYS A 485 -23.64 -9.21 -7.27
CA LYS A 485 -24.51 -10.03 -6.41
C LYS A 485 -23.96 -11.44 -6.26
N PHE A 486 -23.93 -11.98 -5.04
CA PHE A 486 -23.57 -13.38 -4.82
C PHE A 486 -24.62 -14.31 -5.48
N PRO A 487 -24.21 -15.50 -5.95
CA PRO A 487 -25.17 -16.51 -6.39
C PRO A 487 -26.11 -16.85 -5.24
N GLN A 488 -27.42 -16.85 -5.50
CA GLN A 488 -28.40 -17.30 -4.51
C GLN A 488 -28.21 -18.82 -4.28
N PRO A 489 -28.22 -19.32 -3.04
CA PRO A 489 -27.95 -20.72 -2.72
C PRO A 489 -28.84 -21.75 -3.46
N ASN A 490 -29.98 -21.32 -4.02
CA ASN A 490 -30.96 -22.15 -4.72
C ASN A 490 -31.23 -21.71 -6.18
N GLY A 491 -30.34 -20.94 -6.81
CA GLY A 491 -30.45 -20.61 -8.24
C GLY A 491 -29.99 -21.78 -9.12
N PRO A 492 -30.64 -22.06 -10.28
CA PRO A 492 -30.16 -23.09 -11.20
C PRO A 492 -28.71 -22.78 -11.59
N ALA A 493 -27.84 -23.80 -11.52
CA ALA A 493 -26.45 -23.68 -11.93
C ALA A 493 -26.39 -23.03 -13.33
N LEU A 494 -25.65 -21.92 -13.43
CA LEU A 494 -25.32 -21.30 -14.71
C LEU A 494 -24.60 -22.37 -15.55
N GLN A 495 -25.33 -22.98 -16.48
CA GLN A 495 -24.74 -23.82 -17.50
C GLN A 495 -23.77 -22.93 -18.28
N SER A 496 -22.50 -23.32 -18.25
CA SER A 496 -21.44 -22.80 -19.09
C SER A 496 -21.88 -22.89 -20.55
N GLN A 497 -22.18 -21.75 -21.18
CA GLN A 497 -22.10 -21.63 -22.63
C GLN A 497 -20.74 -21.04 -22.93
N LEU A 498 -19.87 -21.93 -23.42
CA LEU A 498 -18.60 -21.62 -24.10
C LEU A 498 -18.83 -20.72 -25.31
#